data_AF-A0A8R2A3W9-F1
#
_entry.id   AF-A0A8R2A3W9-F1
#
_cell.length_a   1.000
_cell.length_b   1.000
_cell.length_c   1.000
_cell.angle_alpha   90.00
_cell.angle_beta   90.00
_cell.angle_gamma   90.00
#
_symmetry.space_group_name_H-M   'P 1'
#
loop_
_entity.id
_entity.type
_entity.pdbx_description
1 polymer ?
#
loop_
_entity_poly.entity_id
_entity_poly.type
_entity_poly.pdbx_seq_one_letter_code
_entity_poly.pdbx_strand_id
1 'polypeptide(L)'
;MLKHVHRAKCADTLSIVSTASSFNHEPMSSRCSSITSLNISNPVDTIKVYTKCLRADLEYKTLGLAYTTTCSEVISILLNKYRMRHRDPNLFYMTMEINLRKIGLRTVFVLDNESCPAVLQSCHPRGESRFCLQSKKGGLVKVYDGELMPGSKYKSLLISERTTVDELIKILLNCYNSKEQVEQFSLYELSKSEEYQRKLHHDDMPLNVQCCWPSNSDYIFIIKRNPNYKSKQVQTIWTDHQEKEEPSTNEYENFIYI
;
A
#
# COMPACT_ATOMS: atom_id res chain seq x y z
N MET A 1 46.31 -59.23 19.47
CA MET A 1 46.02 -59.49 20.90
C MET A 1 44.78 -58.68 21.26
N LEU A 2 43.60 -59.31 21.20
CA LEU A 2 42.30 -58.69 21.46
C LEU A 2 42.11 -58.49 22.98
N LYS A 3 41.44 -57.39 23.40
CA LYS A 3 40.91 -57.25 24.75
C LYS A 3 39.41 -56.98 24.73
N HIS A 4 38.76 -57.64 25.68
CA HIS A 4 37.35 -57.96 25.80
C HIS A 4 36.41 -56.78 26.06
N VAL A 5 35.19 -56.98 25.56
CA VAL A 5 33.91 -56.39 25.98
C VAL A 5 33.57 -56.77 27.41
N HIS A 6 33.00 -55.86 28.19
CA HIS A 6 31.96 -56.22 29.16
C HIS A 6 30.88 -55.15 29.26
N ARG A 7 29.66 -55.59 28.95
CA ARG A 7 28.37 -54.92 29.11
C ARG A 7 27.77 -55.39 30.44
N ALA A 8 27.14 -54.51 31.19
CA ALA A 8 26.25 -54.87 32.30
C ALA A 8 24.94 -54.06 32.21
N LYS A 9 23.83 -54.74 32.45
CA LYS A 9 22.42 -54.30 32.45
C LYS A 9 21.92 -54.30 33.91
N CYS A 10 20.97 -53.41 34.23
CA CYS A 10 19.72 -53.62 35.00
C CYS A 10 19.03 -52.24 35.12
N ALA A 11 17.80 -51.97 34.66
CA ALA A 11 16.47 -52.34 35.25
C ALA A 11 16.39 -51.94 36.74
N ASP A 12 15.41 -51.22 37.29
CA ASP A 12 14.07 -50.74 36.89
C ASP A 12 13.70 -49.55 37.82
N THR A 13 12.60 -48.85 37.53
CA THR A 13 11.51 -48.44 38.46
C THR A 13 10.95 -47.06 38.07
N LEU A 14 9.68 -47.05 37.64
CA LEU A 14 8.86 -45.86 37.49
C LEU A 14 8.34 -45.40 38.86
N SER A 15 8.33 -44.10 39.12
CA SER A 15 7.35 -43.48 40.01
C SER A 15 6.92 -42.10 39.49
N ILE A 16 5.60 -41.92 39.54
CA ILE A 16 4.83 -40.74 39.18
C ILE A 16 4.72 -39.88 40.45
N VAL A 17 4.69 -38.55 40.34
CA VAL A 17 3.66 -37.57 40.78
C VAL A 17 4.29 -36.19 41.11
N SER A 18 3.65 -35.17 40.55
CA SER A 18 3.77 -33.72 40.59
C SER A 18 4.01 -33.03 41.94
N THR A 19 4.71 -31.88 41.95
CA THR A 19 4.23 -30.63 42.61
C THR A 19 5.07 -29.40 42.19
N ALA A 20 4.39 -28.24 42.12
CA ALA A 20 4.91 -26.94 41.73
C ALA A 20 5.75 -26.23 42.82
N SER A 21 6.65 -25.33 42.43
CA SER A 21 6.74 -23.94 42.94
C SER A 21 7.93 -23.17 42.35
N SER A 22 7.69 -21.87 42.19
CA SER A 22 8.51 -20.78 41.63
C SER A 22 9.90 -20.60 42.29
N PHE A 23 10.82 -19.85 41.66
CA PHE A 23 11.45 -18.58 42.14
C PHE A 23 12.60 -18.11 41.23
N ASN A 24 12.44 -16.86 40.74
CA ASN A 24 13.42 -15.79 40.50
C ASN A 24 14.22 -15.61 39.17
N HIS A 25 13.85 -14.48 38.54
CA HIS A 25 14.48 -13.63 37.50
C HIS A 25 15.88 -13.10 37.89
N GLU A 26 16.79 -12.78 36.95
CA GLU A 26 16.85 -11.56 36.09
C GLU A 26 17.90 -11.77 34.95
N PRO A 27 17.81 -11.09 33.78
CA PRO A 27 18.53 -9.82 33.67
C PRO A 27 17.86 -8.73 32.81
N MET A 28 18.09 -7.50 33.25
CA MET A 28 17.94 -6.21 32.57
C MET A 28 18.36 -6.19 31.10
N SER A 29 17.49 -5.67 30.24
CA SER A 29 17.84 -4.68 29.21
C SER A 29 16.56 -4.04 28.65
N SER A 30 15.96 -3.15 29.44
CA SER A 30 14.92 -2.24 28.99
C SER A 30 15.58 -0.97 28.44
N ARG A 31 15.48 -0.74 27.13
CA ARG A 31 15.61 0.61 26.55
C ARG A 31 14.88 0.72 25.20
N CYS A 32 13.93 1.66 25.21
CA CYS A 32 13.15 2.22 24.10
C CYS A 32 11.92 1.46 23.62
N SER A 33 10.87 1.49 24.46
CA SER A 33 9.47 1.34 24.04
C SER A 33 8.80 2.72 24.16
N SER A 34 8.83 3.54 23.12
CA SER A 34 7.80 4.57 22.95
C SER A 34 6.63 3.90 22.26
N ILE A 35 5.87 3.14 23.05
CA ILE A 35 4.61 2.52 22.66
C ILE A 35 3.62 3.66 22.55
N THR A 36 3.30 4.06 21.33
CA THR A 36 2.11 4.86 21.09
C THR A 36 0.94 3.97 21.46
N SER A 37 0.37 4.27 22.62
CA SER A 37 -0.69 3.55 23.30
C SER A 37 -2.01 3.62 22.53
N LEU A 38 -2.73 2.49 22.54
CA LEU A 38 -4.18 2.32 22.33
C LEU A 38 -4.69 2.41 20.88
N ASN A 39 -4.54 1.29 20.16
CA ASN A 39 -5.66 0.74 19.39
C ASN A 39 -5.49 -0.79 19.30
N ILE A 40 -6.41 -1.56 19.90
CA ILE A 40 -6.52 -3.00 19.65
C ILE A 40 -7.11 -3.12 18.24
N SER A 41 -6.26 -3.15 17.23
CA SER A 41 -6.67 -3.54 15.88
C SER A 41 -5.44 -3.94 15.06
N ASN A 42 -5.34 -5.25 14.82
CA ASN A 42 -4.36 -5.94 13.99
C ASN A 42 -2.92 -6.03 14.56
N PRO A 43 -2.32 -7.24 14.60
CA PRO A 43 -0.92 -7.38 14.97
C PRO A 43 -0.04 -6.59 13.98
N VAL A 44 0.97 -5.89 14.50
CA VAL A 44 1.93 -5.10 13.73
C VAL A 44 3.33 -5.65 13.97
N ASP A 45 4.11 -5.84 12.91
CA ASP A 45 5.53 -6.19 13.01
C ASP A 45 6.40 -5.10 12.35
N THR A 46 7.62 -4.95 12.84
CA THR A 46 8.60 -4.03 12.27
C THR A 46 9.47 -4.75 11.27
N ILE A 47 9.49 -4.30 10.03
CA ILE A 47 10.31 -4.85 8.96
C ILE A 47 11.32 -3.82 8.46
N LYS A 48 12.50 -4.27 8.02
CA LYS A 48 13.46 -3.44 7.27
C LYS A 48 13.28 -3.69 5.78
N VAL A 49 12.93 -2.66 5.02
CA VAL A 49 12.85 -2.72 3.56
C VAL A 49 14.02 -1.95 2.96
N TYR A 50 14.88 -2.64 2.21
CA TYR A 50 15.99 -2.02 1.51
C TYR A 50 15.50 -1.32 0.24
N THR A 51 15.86 -0.05 0.07
CA THR A 51 15.23 0.86 -0.92
C THR A 51 16.22 1.57 -1.83
N LYS A 52 17.40 0.97 -2.05
CA LYS A 52 18.46 1.52 -2.90
C LYS A 52 18.00 1.89 -4.32
N CYS A 53 16.95 1.24 -4.84
CA CYS A 53 16.37 1.56 -6.15
C CYS A 53 15.63 2.91 -6.20
N LEU A 54 15.24 3.47 -5.04
CA LEU A 54 14.62 4.79 -4.95
C LEU A 54 15.67 5.90 -4.93
N ARG A 55 16.70 5.74 -4.08
CA ARG A 55 17.93 6.55 -4.09
C ARG A 55 19.11 5.74 -3.58
N ALA A 56 20.29 5.97 -4.15
CA ALA A 56 21.49 5.21 -3.82
C ALA A 56 22.03 5.45 -2.39
N ASP A 57 21.78 6.64 -1.83
CA ASP A 57 22.14 7.03 -0.46
C ASP A 57 21.22 6.39 0.60
N LEU A 58 20.06 5.86 0.19
CA LEU A 58 19.10 5.23 1.08
C LEU A 58 19.35 3.72 1.15
N GLU A 59 19.89 3.27 2.28
CA GLU A 59 20.13 1.84 2.47
C GLU A 59 18.83 1.06 2.72
N TYR A 60 18.08 1.43 3.77
CA TYR A 60 16.81 0.82 4.13
C TYR A 60 15.88 1.79 4.86
N LYS A 61 14.60 1.43 4.91
CA LYS A 61 13.58 2.03 5.78
C LYS A 61 13.01 0.97 6.71
N THR A 62 12.97 1.26 8.01
CA THR A 62 12.19 0.47 8.97
C THR A 62 10.72 0.91 8.92
N LEU A 63 9.81 -0.03 8.74
CA LEU A 63 8.36 0.18 8.70
C LEU A 63 7.68 -0.67 9.76
N GLY A 64 6.74 -0.11 10.50
CA GLY A 64 5.75 -0.90 11.24
C GLY A 64 4.59 -1.20 10.31
N LEU A 65 4.32 -2.48 10.05
CA LEU A 65 3.30 -2.95 9.11
C LEU A 65 2.32 -3.88 9.81
N ALA A 66 1.03 -3.75 9.48
CA ALA A 66 0.05 -4.75 9.86
C ALA A 66 0.31 -6.06 9.12
N TYR A 67 -0.15 -7.18 9.66
CA TYR A 67 -0.03 -8.49 9.00
C TYR A 67 -0.84 -8.58 7.70
N THR A 68 -1.80 -7.67 7.51
CA THR A 68 -2.58 -7.55 6.27
C THR A 68 -1.95 -6.61 5.25
N THR A 69 -0.86 -5.89 5.60
CA THR A 69 -0.28 -4.91 4.68
C THR A 69 0.40 -5.62 3.51
N THR A 70 -0.09 -5.40 2.31
CA THR A 70 0.39 -6.08 1.10
C THR A 70 1.66 -5.41 0.53
N CYS A 71 2.37 -6.10 -0.36
CA CYS A 71 3.54 -5.55 -1.04
C CYS A 71 3.19 -4.27 -1.82
N SER A 72 2.03 -4.24 -2.50
CA SER A 72 1.55 -3.06 -3.22
C SER A 72 1.37 -1.85 -2.29
N GLU A 73 0.79 -2.07 -1.11
CA GLU A 73 0.62 -1.04 -0.10
C GLU A 73 1.97 -0.57 0.47
N VAL A 74 2.91 -1.49 0.72
CA VAL A 74 4.28 -1.14 1.16
C VAL A 74 4.97 -0.24 0.15
N ILE A 75 4.86 -0.54 -1.15
CA ILE A 75 5.42 0.31 -2.22
C ILE A 75 4.83 1.73 -2.13
N SER A 76 3.51 1.83 -2.02
CA SER A 76 2.80 3.11 -1.90
C SER A 76 3.22 3.89 -0.65
N ILE A 77 3.34 3.22 0.50
CA ILE A 77 3.84 3.81 1.76
C ILE A 77 5.25 4.36 1.58
N LEU A 78 6.14 3.60 0.94
CA LEU A 78 7.53 4.01 0.71
C LEU A 78 7.60 5.23 -0.21
N LEU A 79 6.91 5.20 -1.35
CA LEU A 79 6.85 6.33 -2.28
C LEU A 79 6.31 7.59 -1.58
N ASN A 80 5.28 7.46 -0.74
CA ASN A 80 4.78 8.58 0.05
C ASN A 80 5.81 9.12 1.05
N LYS A 81 6.42 8.24 1.87
CA LYS A 81 7.42 8.64 2.88
C LYS A 81 8.64 9.33 2.25
N TYR A 82 9.01 8.95 1.03
CA TYR A 82 10.10 9.57 0.27
C TYR A 82 9.68 10.75 -0.63
N ARG A 83 8.41 11.19 -0.56
CA ARG A 83 7.84 12.28 -1.38
C ARG A 83 7.95 12.03 -2.90
N MET A 84 7.83 10.76 -3.30
CA MET A 84 7.89 10.26 -4.68
C MET A 84 6.53 9.79 -5.21
N ARG A 85 5.42 10.39 -4.75
CA ARG A 85 4.05 10.03 -5.19
C ARG A 85 3.78 10.26 -6.69
N HIS A 86 4.64 11.02 -7.36
CA HIS A 86 4.61 11.25 -8.80
C HIS A 86 5.33 10.16 -9.61
N ARG A 87 5.93 9.15 -8.95
CA ARG A 87 6.45 7.96 -9.61
C ARG A 87 5.36 6.91 -9.66
N ASP A 88 5.37 6.15 -10.73
CA ASP A 88 4.47 5.04 -10.92
C ASP A 88 4.79 3.88 -9.95
N PRO A 89 3.87 3.48 -9.05
CA PRO A 89 4.07 2.35 -8.15
C PRO A 89 4.24 1.01 -8.89
N ASN A 90 3.65 0.84 -10.07
CA ASN A 90 3.72 -0.39 -10.85
C ASN A 90 5.10 -0.65 -11.46
N LEU A 91 6.00 0.34 -11.41
CA LEU A 91 7.43 0.19 -11.73
C LEU A 91 8.23 -0.45 -10.61
N PHE A 92 7.62 -0.78 -9.49
CA PHE A 92 8.32 -1.39 -8.36
C PHE A 92 7.73 -2.75 -8.01
N TYR A 93 8.53 -3.56 -7.32
CA TYR A 93 8.11 -4.82 -6.73
C TYR A 93 9.01 -5.16 -5.55
N MET A 94 8.54 -6.07 -4.71
CA MET A 94 9.30 -6.54 -3.56
C MET A 94 9.94 -7.89 -3.83
N THR A 95 11.10 -8.09 -3.22
CA THR A 95 11.79 -9.38 -3.15
C THR A 95 12.09 -9.70 -1.70
N MET A 96 12.08 -10.98 -1.36
CA MET A 96 12.55 -11.49 -0.08
C MET A 96 13.78 -12.37 -0.32
N GLU A 97 14.87 -12.02 0.35
CA GLU A 97 16.08 -12.81 0.36
C GLU A 97 16.16 -13.57 1.69
N ILE A 98 16.38 -14.88 1.62
CA ILE A 98 16.59 -15.73 2.80
C ILE A 98 18.04 -16.20 2.79
N ASN A 99 18.74 -15.96 3.90
CA ASN A 99 20.12 -16.40 4.09
C ASN A 99 20.16 -17.62 5.03
N LEU A 100 20.28 -18.82 4.46
CA LEU A 100 20.42 -20.06 5.22
C LEU A 100 21.88 -20.23 5.63
N ARG A 101 22.28 -19.50 6.68
CA ARG A 101 23.68 -19.44 7.17
C ARG A 101 24.30 -20.82 7.41
N LYS A 102 23.49 -21.79 7.86
CA LYS A 102 23.93 -23.17 8.13
C LYS A 102 24.39 -23.92 6.89
N ILE A 103 23.93 -23.53 5.70
CA ILE A 103 24.19 -24.22 4.42
C ILE A 103 24.94 -23.29 3.45
N GLY A 104 25.21 -22.04 3.83
CA GLY A 104 25.85 -21.05 2.97
C GLY A 104 25.01 -20.66 1.75
N LEU A 105 23.71 -20.96 1.75
CA LEU A 105 22.81 -20.72 0.62
C LEU A 105 22.04 -19.41 0.80
N ARG A 106 21.99 -18.62 -0.27
CA ARG A 106 21.20 -17.39 -0.39
C ARG A 106 20.18 -17.57 -1.50
N THR A 107 18.90 -17.46 -1.15
CA THR A 107 17.79 -17.57 -2.11
C THR A 107 17.00 -16.27 -2.16
N VAL A 108 16.61 -15.84 -3.35
CA VAL A 108 15.80 -14.62 -3.56
C VAL A 108 14.46 -15.01 -4.17
N PHE A 109 13.38 -14.58 -3.52
CA PHE A 109 12.00 -14.77 -3.96
C PHE A 109 11.44 -13.44 -4.43
N VAL A 110 10.84 -13.42 -5.62
CA VAL A 110 9.99 -12.31 -6.06
C VAL A 110 8.65 -12.47 -5.35
N LEU A 111 8.17 -11.41 -4.70
CA LEU A 111 6.90 -11.42 -3.98
C LEU A 111 5.78 -10.91 -4.88
N ASP A 112 4.62 -11.55 -4.79
CA ASP A 112 3.40 -11.06 -5.43
C ASP A 112 2.91 -9.79 -4.76
N ASN A 113 2.15 -8.97 -5.50
CA ASN A 113 1.63 -7.70 -4.99
C ASN A 113 0.77 -7.86 -3.73
N GLU A 114 0.03 -8.96 -3.63
CA GLU A 114 -0.85 -9.30 -2.49
C GLU A 114 -0.12 -10.03 -1.35
N SER A 115 1.15 -10.37 -1.51
CA SER A 115 1.93 -10.97 -0.42
C SER A 115 2.06 -10.00 0.74
N CYS A 116 1.95 -10.49 1.98
CA CYS A 116 2.08 -9.67 3.18
C CYS A 116 3.47 -9.84 3.82
N PRO A 117 4.39 -8.84 3.71
CA PRO A 117 5.77 -9.00 4.19
C PRO A 117 5.90 -9.27 5.69
N ALA A 118 5.01 -8.71 6.53
CA ALA A 118 5.01 -8.95 7.97
C ALA A 118 4.68 -10.42 8.31
N VAL A 119 3.71 -11.02 7.61
CA VAL A 119 3.40 -12.46 7.74
C VAL A 119 4.61 -13.29 7.33
N LEU A 120 5.20 -12.99 6.16
CA LEU A 120 6.38 -13.71 5.66
C LEU A 120 7.57 -13.59 6.63
N GLN A 121 7.76 -12.43 7.26
CA GLN A 121 8.79 -12.26 8.28
C GLN A 121 8.53 -13.14 9.50
N SER A 122 7.28 -13.24 9.95
CA SER A 122 6.90 -14.03 11.13
C SER A 122 7.14 -15.54 10.97
N CYS A 123 7.12 -16.05 9.73
CA CYS A 123 7.38 -17.46 9.44
C CYS A 123 8.86 -17.85 9.51
N HIS A 124 9.78 -16.88 9.63
CA HIS A 124 11.22 -17.11 9.61
C HIS A 124 11.88 -16.65 10.91
N PRO A 125 13.01 -17.25 11.32
CA PRO A 125 13.80 -16.75 12.43
C PRO A 125 14.20 -15.28 12.20
N ARG A 126 14.15 -14.47 13.28
CA ARG A 126 14.47 -13.04 13.21
C ARG A 126 15.88 -12.82 12.67
N GLY A 127 15.98 -12.02 11.61
CA GLY A 127 17.25 -11.62 11.00
C GLY A 127 17.73 -12.52 9.85
N GLU A 128 16.98 -13.55 9.46
CA GLU A 128 17.29 -14.40 8.31
C GLU A 128 16.64 -13.93 7.00
N SER A 129 15.57 -13.14 7.09
CA SER A 129 14.84 -12.59 5.94
C SER A 129 15.21 -11.13 5.69
N ARG A 130 15.46 -10.80 4.42
CA ARG A 130 15.81 -9.46 3.93
C ARG A 130 14.87 -9.03 2.82
N PHE A 131 14.03 -8.03 3.09
CA PHE A 131 13.08 -7.50 2.11
C PHE A 131 13.69 -6.35 1.31
N CYS A 132 13.60 -6.39 -0.01
CA CYS A 132 14.13 -5.35 -0.89
C CYS A 132 13.08 -4.87 -1.87
N LEU A 133 13.01 -3.56 -2.06
CA LEU A 133 12.32 -2.94 -3.17
C LEU A 133 13.22 -2.99 -4.41
N GLN A 134 12.65 -3.39 -5.53
CA GLN A 134 13.31 -3.48 -6.84
C GLN A 134 12.53 -2.66 -7.87
N SER A 135 13.18 -2.32 -8.98
CA SER A 135 12.56 -1.58 -10.09
C SER A 135 12.39 -2.46 -11.32
N LYS A 136 11.27 -2.27 -12.03
CA LYS A 136 10.96 -2.87 -13.32
C LYS A 136 11.31 -1.89 -14.44
N LYS A 137 11.40 -2.42 -15.66
CA LYS A 137 11.43 -1.58 -16.86
C LYS A 137 10.07 -0.91 -17.07
N GLY A 138 10.09 0.23 -17.75
CA GLY A 138 8.90 0.98 -18.13
C GLY A 138 9.17 1.76 -19.41
N GLY A 139 8.16 2.51 -19.86
CA GLY A 139 8.23 3.37 -21.03
C GLY A 139 7.84 4.81 -20.72
N LEU A 140 8.35 5.74 -21.51
CA LEU A 140 7.99 7.15 -21.40
C LEU A 140 6.69 7.40 -22.18
N VAL A 141 5.72 7.99 -21.49
CA VAL A 141 4.49 8.51 -22.09
C VAL A 141 4.45 10.02 -21.95
N LYS A 142 4.10 10.72 -23.04
CA LYS A 142 3.92 12.17 -23.06
C LYS A 142 2.44 12.50 -23.02
N VAL A 143 2.02 13.29 -22.03
CA VAL A 143 0.63 13.75 -21.89
C VAL A 143 0.59 15.27 -21.92
N TYR A 144 -0.16 15.82 -22.86
CA TYR A 144 -0.48 17.25 -22.90
C TYR A 144 -1.46 17.58 -21.78
N ASP A 145 -1.04 18.44 -20.86
CA ASP A 145 -1.66 18.63 -19.55
C ASP A 145 -2.07 20.08 -19.26
N GLY A 146 -2.27 20.88 -20.30
CA GLY A 146 -2.70 22.28 -20.19
C GLY A 146 -4.00 22.48 -19.40
N GLU A 147 -4.88 21.48 -19.37
CA GLU A 147 -6.13 21.46 -18.57
C GLU A 147 -5.89 21.28 -17.06
N LEU A 148 -4.74 20.71 -16.67
CA LEU A 148 -4.29 20.60 -15.29
C LEU A 148 -3.48 21.82 -14.86
N MET A 149 -2.60 22.29 -15.74
CA MET A 149 -1.68 23.38 -15.47
C MET A 149 -1.65 24.34 -16.67
N PRO A 150 -2.37 25.48 -16.60
CA PRO A 150 -2.36 26.47 -17.67
C PRO A 150 -0.95 26.90 -18.03
N GLY A 151 -0.62 26.88 -19.33
CA GLY A 151 0.71 27.20 -19.84
C GLY A 151 1.70 26.03 -19.84
N SER A 152 1.38 24.87 -19.25
CA SER A 152 2.15 23.66 -19.43
C SER A 152 2.00 23.14 -20.86
N LYS A 153 3.09 22.65 -21.46
CA LYS A 153 3.07 22.01 -22.78
C LYS A 153 2.66 20.55 -22.65
N TYR A 154 3.48 19.77 -21.97
CA TYR A 154 3.25 18.36 -21.71
C TYR A 154 4.07 17.91 -20.50
N LYS A 155 3.62 16.83 -19.86
CA LYS A 155 4.40 16.05 -18.90
C LYS A 155 4.90 14.78 -19.57
N SER A 156 6.18 14.44 -19.36
CA SER A 156 6.70 13.10 -19.70
C SER A 156 6.80 12.28 -18.43
N LEU A 157 6.13 11.13 -18.41
CA LEU A 157 6.10 10.22 -17.27
C LEU A 157 6.66 8.87 -17.67
N LEU A 158 7.57 8.33 -16.85
CA LEU A 158 8.00 6.94 -16.97
C LEU A 158 6.96 6.08 -16.25
N ILE A 159 6.31 5.17 -16.98
CA ILE A 159 5.25 4.30 -16.46
C ILE A 159 5.46 2.85 -16.85
N SER A 160 4.83 1.95 -16.11
CA SER A 160 4.75 0.51 -16.39
C SER A 160 3.80 0.22 -17.55
N GLU A 161 4.02 -0.91 -18.24
CA GLU A 161 3.10 -1.45 -19.26
C GLU A 161 1.75 -1.89 -18.68
N ARG A 162 1.67 -2.00 -17.35
CA ARG A 162 0.46 -2.36 -16.60
C ARG A 162 -0.31 -1.16 -16.04
N THR A 163 0.24 0.04 -16.19
CA THR A 163 -0.37 1.23 -15.60
C THR A 163 -1.60 1.63 -16.39
N THR A 164 -2.72 1.76 -15.70
CA THR A 164 -3.99 2.12 -16.33
C THR A 164 -4.10 3.63 -16.56
N VAL A 165 -5.11 4.05 -17.32
CA VAL A 165 -5.44 5.47 -17.52
C VAL A 165 -5.71 6.17 -16.19
N ASP A 166 -6.48 5.55 -15.29
CA ASP A 166 -6.81 6.14 -14.00
C ASP A 166 -5.57 6.34 -13.12
N GLU A 167 -4.67 5.34 -13.11
CA GLU A 167 -3.40 5.44 -12.40
C GLU A 167 -2.50 6.53 -13.02
N LEU A 168 -2.43 6.62 -14.34
CA LEU A 168 -1.68 7.68 -15.03
C LEU A 168 -2.20 9.07 -14.68
N ILE A 169 -3.53 9.26 -14.69
CA ILE A 169 -4.17 10.52 -14.27
C ILE A 169 -3.82 10.79 -12.80
N LYS A 170 -3.88 9.79 -11.92
CA LYS A 170 -3.50 9.96 -10.52
C LYS A 170 -2.04 10.41 -10.35
N ILE A 171 -1.13 9.84 -11.14
CA ILE A 171 0.30 10.22 -11.15
C ILE A 171 0.48 11.66 -11.65
N LEU A 172 -0.24 12.07 -12.71
CA LEU A 172 -0.25 13.45 -13.21
C LEU A 172 -0.73 14.43 -12.14
N LEU A 173 -1.83 14.13 -11.45
CA LEU A 173 -2.34 14.96 -10.35
C LEU A 173 -1.32 15.06 -9.21
N ASN A 174 -0.63 13.95 -8.89
CA ASN A 174 0.44 13.95 -7.89
C ASN A 174 1.65 14.81 -8.30
N CYS A 175 1.93 14.98 -9.60
CA CYS A 175 2.99 15.89 -10.08
C CYS A 175 2.72 17.35 -9.72
N TYR A 176 1.44 17.73 -9.63
CA TYR A 176 0.99 19.08 -9.29
C TYR A 176 0.50 19.20 -7.85
N ASN A 177 0.63 18.12 -7.06
CA ASN A 177 0.08 18.04 -5.71
C ASN A 177 -1.43 18.39 -5.65
N SER A 178 -2.16 18.11 -6.74
CA SER A 178 -3.60 18.34 -6.83
C SER A 178 -4.35 17.32 -5.96
N LYS A 179 -5.45 17.79 -5.34
CA LYS A 179 -6.37 16.96 -4.54
C LYS A 179 -7.63 16.56 -5.33
N GLU A 180 -7.71 16.92 -6.60
CA GLU A 180 -8.82 16.57 -7.45
C GLU A 180 -8.95 15.05 -7.62
N GLN A 181 -10.16 14.62 -7.99
CA GLN A 181 -10.48 13.21 -8.18
C GLN A 181 -10.17 12.80 -9.63
N VAL A 182 -9.78 11.54 -9.83
CA VAL A 182 -9.36 11.02 -11.15
C VAL A 182 -10.50 11.13 -12.16
N GLU A 183 -11.73 10.87 -11.69
CA GLU A 183 -12.98 10.86 -12.44
C GLU A 183 -13.39 12.26 -12.94
N GLN A 184 -12.74 13.32 -12.45
CA GLN A 184 -12.88 14.67 -13.00
C GLN A 184 -12.18 14.83 -14.36
N PHE A 185 -11.39 13.83 -14.77
CA PHE A 185 -10.59 13.88 -15.97
C PHE A 185 -10.84 12.65 -16.85
N SER A 186 -10.51 12.79 -18.13
CA SER A 186 -10.42 11.69 -19.07
C SER A 186 -9.15 11.85 -19.90
N LEU A 187 -8.53 10.73 -20.27
CA LEU A 187 -7.42 10.71 -21.21
C LEU A 187 -7.96 10.45 -22.63
N TYR A 188 -7.44 11.20 -23.60
CA TYR A 188 -7.75 11.02 -25.01
C TYR A 188 -6.46 10.76 -25.79
N GLU A 189 -6.55 9.89 -26.79
CA GLU A 189 -5.58 9.81 -27.88
C GLU A 189 -6.11 10.60 -29.09
N LEU A 190 -5.23 11.37 -29.73
CA LEU A 190 -5.58 12.20 -30.88
C LEU A 190 -4.49 12.12 -31.94
N SER A 191 -4.89 12.13 -33.21
CA SER A 191 -4.03 12.46 -34.34
C SER A 191 -4.60 13.68 -35.06
N LYS A 192 -3.77 14.69 -35.31
CA LYS A 192 -4.21 15.88 -36.04
C LYS A 192 -4.29 15.61 -37.52
N SER A 193 -3.32 14.86 -38.04
CA SER A 193 -3.24 14.50 -39.46
C SER A 193 -4.44 13.67 -39.92
N GLU A 194 -4.97 12.80 -39.04
CA GLU A 194 -6.13 11.95 -39.34
C GLU A 194 -7.46 12.53 -38.84
N GLU A 195 -7.47 13.73 -38.25
CA GLU A 195 -8.63 14.31 -37.53
C GLU A 195 -9.27 13.33 -36.52
N TYR A 196 -8.45 12.44 -35.95
CA TYR A 196 -8.87 11.37 -35.08
C TYR A 196 -8.84 11.80 -33.62
N GLN A 197 -9.87 11.44 -32.88
CA GLN A 197 -9.90 11.58 -31.42
C GLN A 197 -10.69 10.43 -30.80
N ARG A 198 -10.10 9.78 -29.80
CA ARG A 198 -10.77 8.76 -29.00
C ARG A 198 -10.55 8.99 -27.51
N LYS A 199 -11.62 8.87 -26.73
CA LYS A 199 -11.53 8.75 -25.27
C LYS A 199 -11.06 7.34 -24.92
N LEU A 200 -10.02 7.23 -24.10
CA LEU A 200 -9.55 5.96 -23.59
C LEU A 200 -10.42 5.48 -22.42
N HIS A 201 -10.55 4.17 -22.28
CA HIS A 201 -11.20 3.54 -21.14
C HIS A 201 -10.33 3.67 -19.89
N HIS A 202 -10.93 3.71 -18.70
CA HIS A 202 -10.17 3.87 -17.45
C HIS A 202 -9.17 2.73 -17.20
N ASP A 203 -9.50 1.53 -17.70
CA ASP A 203 -8.64 0.34 -17.62
C ASP A 203 -7.67 0.17 -18.80
N ASP A 204 -7.73 1.05 -19.82
CA ASP A 204 -6.75 1.01 -20.91
C ASP A 204 -5.35 1.28 -20.34
N MET A 205 -4.32 0.66 -20.93
CA MET A 205 -2.92 0.82 -20.52
C MET A 205 -2.23 1.80 -21.49
N PRO A 206 -1.98 3.07 -21.13
CA PRO A 206 -1.56 4.11 -22.08
C PRO A 206 -0.24 3.80 -22.78
N LEU A 207 0.70 3.12 -22.10
CA LEU A 207 1.94 2.70 -22.74
C LEU A 207 1.69 1.68 -23.86
N ASN A 208 0.77 0.75 -23.67
CA ASN A 208 0.40 -0.24 -24.69
C ASN A 208 -0.36 0.42 -25.84
N VAL A 209 -1.26 1.36 -25.54
CA VAL A 209 -1.93 2.20 -26.54
C VAL A 209 -0.89 2.93 -27.41
N GLN A 210 0.10 3.58 -26.78
CA GLN A 210 1.18 4.28 -27.48
C GLN A 210 2.01 3.36 -28.37
N CYS A 211 2.29 2.13 -27.92
CA CYS A 211 3.04 1.14 -28.70
C CYS A 211 2.27 0.64 -29.94
N CYS A 212 0.94 0.78 -29.96
CA CYS A 212 0.11 0.40 -31.10
C CYS A 212 -0.03 1.51 -32.15
N TRP A 213 0.47 2.72 -31.89
CA TRP A 213 0.41 3.81 -32.87
C TRP A 213 1.25 3.50 -34.11
N PRO A 214 0.81 3.92 -35.31
CA PRO A 214 1.61 3.76 -36.52
C PRO A 214 2.97 4.48 -36.39
N SER A 215 3.99 3.92 -37.05
CA SER A 215 5.33 4.55 -37.09
C SER A 215 5.25 5.93 -37.75
N ASN A 216 5.98 6.91 -37.21
CA ASN A 216 6.00 8.31 -37.66
C ASN A 216 4.64 9.02 -37.62
N SER A 217 3.69 8.50 -36.85
CA SER A 217 2.40 9.16 -36.67
C SER A 217 2.50 10.35 -35.70
N ASP A 218 1.52 11.24 -35.75
CA ASP A 218 1.43 12.45 -34.92
C ASP A 218 0.50 12.24 -33.70
N TYR A 219 0.30 10.99 -33.29
CA TYR A 219 -0.56 10.68 -32.15
C TYR A 219 0.00 11.27 -30.86
N ILE A 220 -0.90 11.81 -30.06
CA ILE A 220 -0.61 12.38 -28.75
C ILE A 220 -1.66 11.97 -27.73
N PHE A 221 -1.26 11.93 -26.46
CA PHE A 221 -2.22 11.92 -25.36
C PHE A 221 -2.51 13.34 -24.87
N ILE A 222 -3.78 13.63 -24.61
CA ILE A 222 -4.21 14.86 -23.93
C ILE A 222 -5.16 14.50 -22.79
N ILE A 223 -5.01 15.18 -21.66
CA ILE A 223 -5.97 15.10 -20.56
C ILE A 223 -7.03 16.19 -20.73
N LYS A 224 -8.30 15.85 -20.49
CA LYS A 224 -9.42 16.81 -20.53
C LYS A 224 -10.25 16.71 -19.27
N ARG A 225 -10.83 17.83 -18.83
CA ARG A 225 -11.80 17.89 -17.73
C ARG A 225 -13.15 17.32 -18.17
N ASN A 226 -13.81 16.60 -17.27
CA ASN A 226 -15.15 16.07 -17.45
C ASN A 226 -16.16 17.10 -16.92
N PRO A 227 -16.88 17.85 -17.78
CA PRO A 227 -17.74 18.96 -17.37
C PRO A 227 -18.95 18.51 -16.53
N ASN A 228 -19.39 17.26 -16.70
CA ASN A 228 -20.56 16.71 -16.02
C ASN A 228 -20.22 15.98 -14.72
N TYR A 229 -18.98 16.03 -14.24
CA TYR A 229 -18.62 15.43 -12.97
C TYR A 229 -19.30 16.19 -11.82
N LYS A 230 -20.37 15.61 -11.28
CA LYS A 230 -21.01 16.09 -10.05
C LYS A 230 -20.22 15.54 -8.87
N SER A 231 -19.47 16.41 -8.18
CA SER A 231 -18.85 16.05 -6.91
C SER A 231 -19.92 15.47 -6.00
N LYS A 232 -19.78 14.19 -5.60
CA LYS A 232 -20.56 13.62 -4.50
C LYS A 232 -20.09 14.30 -3.21
N GLN A 233 -20.55 15.52 -2.95
CA GLN A 233 -20.50 16.06 -1.60
C GLN A 233 -21.42 15.17 -0.76
N VAL A 234 -20.83 14.39 0.15
CA VAL A 234 -21.57 13.77 1.23
C VAL A 234 -22.17 14.91 2.03
N GLN A 235 -23.45 15.18 1.82
CA GLN A 235 -24.26 15.98 2.71
C GLN A 235 -24.34 15.18 4.02
N THR A 236 -23.42 15.43 4.95
CA THR A 236 -23.70 15.14 6.36
C THR A 236 -24.85 16.06 6.75
N ILE A 237 -26.08 15.58 6.55
CA ILE A 237 -27.27 16.14 7.16
C ILE A 237 -27.06 15.93 8.66
N TRP A 238 -26.67 16.99 9.35
CA TRP A 238 -26.90 17.12 10.76
C TRP A 238 -28.41 17.32 10.91
N THR A 239 -29.14 16.25 11.21
CA THR A 239 -30.51 16.37 11.69
C THR A 239 -30.44 17.00 13.07
N ASP A 240 -30.66 18.31 13.12
CA ASP A 240 -30.95 19.04 14.35
C ASP A 240 -32.33 18.57 14.82
N HIS A 241 -32.35 17.76 15.87
CA HIS A 241 -33.59 17.44 16.57
C HIS A 241 -34.03 18.68 17.34
N GLN A 242 -34.88 19.51 16.73
CA GLN A 242 -35.72 20.43 17.50
C GLN A 242 -36.83 19.63 18.19
N GLU A 243 -36.66 19.39 19.49
CA GLU A 243 -37.75 19.04 20.39
C GLU A 243 -38.81 20.17 20.32
N LYS A 244 -40.01 19.82 19.87
CA LYS A 244 -41.19 20.66 20.03
C LYS A 244 -41.71 20.47 21.46
N GLU A 245 -41.57 21.50 22.28
CA GLU A 245 -42.33 21.65 23.52
C GLU A 245 -43.82 21.83 23.18
N GLU A 246 -44.66 20.95 23.73
CA GLU A 246 -46.12 21.08 23.69
C GLU A 246 -46.60 22.21 24.63
N PRO A 247 -47.59 23.02 24.23
CA PRO A 247 -48.18 24.01 25.12
C PRO A 247 -49.19 23.36 26.06
N SER A 248 -48.97 23.55 27.37
CA SER A 248 -49.88 23.23 28.45
C SER A 248 -51.22 23.99 28.34
N THR A 249 -52.33 23.26 28.25
CA THR A 249 -53.68 23.82 28.38
C THR A 249 -54.27 23.50 29.77
N ASN A 250 -54.26 24.49 30.65
CA ASN A 250 -55.19 24.67 31.78
C ASN A 250 -56.07 25.88 31.41
N GLU A 251 -57.37 26.01 31.66
CA GLU A 251 -58.41 25.27 32.39
C GLU A 251 -59.76 25.93 31.96
N TYR A 252 -60.88 25.38 32.47
CA TYR A 252 -62.25 25.96 32.50
C TYR A 252 -63.06 25.79 31.19
N GLU A 253 -64.23 25.15 31.13
CA GLU A 253 -65.32 25.03 32.09
C GLU A 253 -66.27 23.88 31.66
N ASN A 254 -66.74 23.09 32.63
CA ASN A 254 -67.87 22.19 32.46
C ASN A 254 -69.18 23.00 32.41
N PHE A 255 -70.01 22.77 31.40
CA PHE A 255 -71.41 23.19 31.38
C PHE A 255 -72.25 22.34 32.33
N ILE A 256 -73.08 22.97 33.17
CA ILE A 256 -74.27 22.35 33.77
C ILE A 256 -75.50 22.69 32.91
N TYR A 257 -76.27 21.65 32.59
CA TYR A 257 -77.74 21.49 32.50
C TYR A 257 -77.95 20.27 31.58
N ILE A 258 -78.47 19.14 32.06
CA ILE A 258 -79.79 18.91 32.67
C ILE A 258 -79.66 17.96 33.88
#